data_AF-A0A955MXB4-F1
#
_entry.id   AF-A0A955MXB4-F1
#
_cell.length_a   1.000
_cell.length_b   1.000
_cell.length_c   1.000
_cell.angle_alpha   90.00
_cell.angle_beta   90.00
_cell.angle_gamma   90.00
#
_symmetry.space_group_name_H-M   'P 1'
#
loop_
_entity.id
_entity.type
_entity.pdbx_description
1 polymer ?
#
loop_
_entity_poly.entity_id
_entity_poly.type
_entity_poly.pdbx_seq_one_letter_code
_entity_poly.pdbx_strand_id
1 'polypeptide(L)'
;MLTTKVRIGALIAILGVLTGFPPAASVAETAKGVVFADINGNGKQDNGENGIPNIMVSNQREVVETDSEGAYQIEVDDDDIIMIVKPDAYELPVNKDHLPQFFYIHKPKGSPEQKYPGVKPTGPLPESIDFPLIPTESKTDYDVV
;
A
#
# COMPACT_ATOMS: atom_id res chain seq x y z
N MET A 1 -38.31 33.44 59.08
CA MET A 1 -38.38 33.93 57.69
C MET A 1 -38.21 32.75 56.74
N LEU A 2 -39.19 32.54 55.87
CA LEU A 2 -39.25 31.79 54.60
C LEU A 2 -38.62 30.38 54.47
N THR A 3 -39.50 29.37 54.55
CA THR A 3 -39.76 28.25 53.60
C THR A 3 -38.69 27.82 52.57
N THR A 4 -38.51 26.50 52.35
CA THR A 4 -39.04 25.75 51.18
C THR A 4 -38.63 24.26 51.13
N LYS A 5 -39.66 23.40 51.14
CA LYS A 5 -39.91 22.08 50.50
C LYS A 5 -38.77 21.08 50.20
N VAL A 6 -38.93 19.89 50.79
CA VAL A 6 -38.34 18.59 50.41
C VAL A 6 -38.79 18.16 49.00
N ARG A 7 -37.88 17.61 48.21
CA ARG A 7 -38.19 16.80 47.02
C ARG A 7 -37.41 15.49 47.08
N ILE A 8 -38.16 14.39 47.15
CA ILE A 8 -37.71 13.02 46.96
C ILE A 8 -37.35 12.86 45.47
N GLY A 9 -36.14 12.41 45.18
CA GLY A 9 -35.65 12.13 43.82
C GLY A 9 -34.77 10.89 43.84
N ALA A 10 -35.16 9.90 43.04
CA ALA A 10 -34.72 8.51 43.01
C ALA A 10 -33.20 8.25 43.00
N LEU A 11 -32.83 7.18 43.71
CA LEU A 11 -31.62 6.40 43.58
C LEU A 11 -31.56 5.80 42.15
N ILE A 12 -30.56 6.19 41.34
CA ILE A 12 -30.20 5.45 40.13
C ILE A 12 -28.74 5.01 40.29
N ALA A 13 -28.57 3.77 40.71
CA ALA A 13 -27.32 3.04 40.51
C ALA A 13 -27.20 2.75 39.02
N ILE A 14 -26.42 3.57 38.29
CA ILE A 14 -25.99 3.20 36.93
C ILE A 14 -24.84 2.23 37.10
N LEU A 15 -25.19 0.94 37.05
CA LEU A 15 -24.30 -0.17 36.77
C LEU A 15 -23.57 0.16 35.48
N GLY A 16 -22.29 0.53 35.57
CA GLY A 16 -21.44 0.82 34.42
C GLY A 16 -21.26 -0.44 33.59
N VAL A 17 -22.13 -0.63 32.60
CA VAL A 17 -21.98 -1.66 31.58
C VAL A 17 -20.71 -1.32 30.82
N LEU A 18 -19.64 -2.07 31.07
CA LEU A 18 -18.44 -2.09 30.27
C LEU A 18 -18.81 -2.73 28.91
N THR A 19 -19.47 -1.99 28.04
CA THR A 19 -19.70 -2.42 26.66
C THR A 19 -18.34 -2.40 25.97
N GLY A 20 -17.72 -3.57 25.84
CA GLY A 20 -16.57 -3.75 24.95
C GLY A 20 -16.99 -3.26 23.57
N PHE A 21 -16.44 -2.13 23.12
CA PHE A 21 -16.44 -1.81 21.72
C PHE A 21 -15.64 -2.92 21.05
N PRO A 22 -16.23 -3.74 20.15
CA PRO A 22 -15.41 -4.58 19.31
C PRO A 22 -14.41 -3.65 18.61
N PRO A 23 -13.11 -4.01 18.54
CA PRO A 23 -12.18 -3.22 17.74
C PRO A 23 -12.82 -3.05 16.36
N ALA A 24 -12.89 -1.81 15.87
CA ALA A 24 -13.36 -1.55 14.53
C ALA A 24 -12.56 -2.49 13.61
N ALA A 25 -13.26 -3.39 12.92
CA ALA A 25 -12.62 -4.19 11.89
C ALA A 25 -12.00 -3.21 10.91
N SER A 26 -10.67 -3.25 10.76
CA SER A 26 -10.02 -2.55 9.67
C SER A 26 -10.62 -3.15 8.41
N VAL A 27 -11.34 -2.33 7.64
CA VAL A 27 -11.75 -2.75 6.30
C VAL A 27 -10.45 -2.77 5.52
N ALA A 28 -10.04 -3.96 5.05
CA ALA A 28 -8.89 -4.05 4.17
C ALA A 28 -9.14 -3.13 2.97
N GLU A 29 -8.17 -2.28 2.66
CA GLU A 29 -8.23 -1.43 1.48
C GLU A 29 -7.67 -2.23 0.29
N THR A 30 -8.16 -1.98 -0.92
CA THR A 30 -7.64 -2.65 -2.12
C THR A 30 -6.70 -1.69 -2.86
N ALA A 31 -5.41 -2.01 -2.88
CA ALA A 31 -4.45 -1.34 -3.74
C ALA A 31 -4.63 -1.82 -5.19
N LYS A 32 -4.45 -0.89 -6.13
CA LYS A 32 -4.54 -1.16 -7.56
C LYS A 32 -3.50 -0.35 -8.32
N GLY A 33 -3.16 -0.82 -9.50
CA GLY A 33 -2.33 -0.07 -10.43
C GLY A 33 -2.01 -0.86 -11.68
N VAL A 34 -1.08 -0.33 -12.46
CA VAL A 34 -0.65 -0.90 -13.74
C VAL A 34 0.85 -1.11 -13.78
N VAL A 35 1.29 -2.27 -14.25
CA VAL A 35 2.67 -2.50 -14.68
C VAL A 35 2.73 -2.31 -16.19
N PHE A 36 3.59 -1.43 -16.68
CA PHE A 36 3.63 -1.08 -18.10
C PHE A 36 5.06 -0.93 -18.64
N ALA A 37 5.20 -1.07 -19.96
CA ALA A 37 6.46 -0.90 -20.66
C ALA A 37 6.71 0.60 -20.89
N ASP A 38 7.55 1.20 -20.05
CA ASP A 38 7.96 2.62 -20.13
C ASP A 38 9.06 2.75 -21.20
N ILE A 39 8.63 2.96 -22.44
CA ILE A 39 9.48 2.97 -23.63
C ILE A 39 10.34 4.24 -23.64
N ASN A 40 9.80 5.34 -23.13
CA ASN A 40 10.49 6.63 -23.14
C ASN A 40 11.23 6.96 -21.82
N GLY A 41 11.04 6.14 -20.78
CA GLY A 41 11.74 6.24 -19.50
C GLY A 41 11.28 7.40 -18.62
N ASN A 42 10.05 7.89 -18.78
CA ASN A 42 9.54 9.05 -18.04
C ASN A 42 8.72 8.69 -16.79
N GLY A 43 8.48 7.40 -16.56
CA GLY A 43 7.76 6.86 -15.41
C GLY A 43 6.24 7.06 -15.45
N LYS A 44 5.66 7.43 -16.58
CA LYS A 44 4.22 7.60 -16.79
C LYS A 44 3.79 6.80 -17.99
N GLN A 45 2.65 6.14 -17.90
CA GLN A 45 2.11 5.40 -19.03
C GLN A 45 1.60 6.36 -20.11
N ASP A 46 2.32 6.44 -21.22
CA ASP A 46 1.95 7.23 -22.39
C ASP A 46 1.20 6.41 -23.45
N ASN A 47 0.62 7.09 -24.43
CA ASN A 47 -0.02 6.43 -25.57
C ASN A 47 0.98 5.55 -26.33
N GLY A 48 0.66 4.25 -26.44
CA GLY A 48 1.52 3.25 -27.07
C GLY A 48 2.38 2.45 -26.09
N GLU A 49 2.38 2.81 -24.80
CA GLU A 49 3.03 2.06 -23.74
C GLU A 49 2.05 1.03 -23.15
N ASN A 50 2.22 -0.21 -23.59
CA ASN A 50 1.32 -1.30 -23.23
C ASN A 50 1.56 -1.76 -21.79
N GLY A 51 0.49 -2.19 -21.14
CA GLY A 51 0.58 -2.96 -19.91
C GLY A 51 1.30 -4.29 -20.12
N ILE A 52 1.92 -4.80 -19.05
CA ILE A 52 2.70 -6.04 -19.07
C ILE A 52 1.94 -7.11 -18.28
N PRO A 53 1.46 -8.19 -18.91
CA PRO A 53 0.72 -9.24 -18.24
C PRO A 53 1.63 -10.20 -17.46
N ASN A 54 1.03 -10.93 -16.52
CA ASN A 54 1.66 -12.00 -15.72
C ASN A 54 2.86 -11.53 -14.88
N ILE A 55 2.92 -10.24 -14.53
CA ILE A 55 3.87 -9.72 -13.56
C ILE A 55 3.33 -10.02 -12.17
N MET A 56 4.13 -10.74 -11.38
CA MET A 56 3.80 -11.02 -9.99
C MET A 56 3.90 -9.73 -9.16
N VAL A 57 2.83 -9.41 -8.45
CA VAL A 57 2.73 -8.30 -7.48
C VAL A 57 2.45 -8.88 -6.10
N SER A 58 3.22 -8.48 -5.09
CA SER A 58 3.12 -9.02 -3.73
C SER A 58 2.99 -7.94 -2.68
N ASN A 59 2.21 -8.24 -1.63
CA ASN A 59 2.12 -7.51 -0.36
C ASN A 59 2.84 -8.26 0.79
N GLN A 60 3.75 -9.18 0.48
CA GLN A 60 4.44 -10.11 1.41
C GLN A 60 3.57 -11.23 2.02
N ARG A 61 2.23 -11.13 1.97
CA ARG A 61 1.31 -12.18 2.43
C ARG A 61 0.77 -13.02 1.29
N GLU A 62 0.50 -12.38 0.15
CA GLU A 62 0.01 -13.01 -1.06
C GLU A 62 0.73 -12.48 -2.30
N VAL A 63 0.42 -13.11 -3.43
CA VAL A 63 0.90 -12.74 -4.75
C VAL A 63 -0.27 -12.79 -5.72
N VAL A 64 -0.44 -11.72 -6.50
CA VAL A 64 -1.36 -11.64 -7.63
C VAL A 64 -0.57 -11.46 -8.93
N GLU A 65 -1.19 -11.71 -10.06
CA GLU A 65 -0.60 -11.47 -11.38
C GLU A 65 -1.33 -10.33 -12.08
N THR A 66 -0.60 -9.53 -12.84
CA THR A 66 -1.20 -8.53 -13.72
C THR A 66 -2.00 -9.18 -14.85
N ASP A 67 -3.12 -8.58 -15.22
CA ASP A 67 -3.97 -9.01 -16.33
C ASP A 67 -3.40 -8.64 -17.72
N SER A 68 -4.16 -8.90 -18.79
CA SER A 68 -3.78 -8.59 -20.18
C SER A 68 -3.46 -7.11 -20.43
N GLU A 69 -4.00 -6.22 -19.62
CA GLU A 69 -3.82 -4.78 -19.67
C GLU A 69 -2.74 -4.31 -18.68
N GLY A 70 -2.07 -5.23 -18.00
CA GLY A 70 -1.04 -4.94 -16.99
C GLY A 70 -1.62 -4.50 -15.64
N ALA A 71 -2.93 -4.55 -15.45
CA ALA A 71 -3.58 -4.08 -14.24
C ALA A 71 -3.54 -5.15 -13.14
N TYR A 72 -3.45 -4.72 -11.88
CA TYR A 72 -3.53 -5.59 -10.71
C TYR A 72 -4.41 -4.98 -9.62
N GLN A 73 -4.88 -5.85 -8.72
CA GLN A 73 -5.55 -5.48 -7.48
C GLN A 73 -5.06 -6.40 -6.36
N ILE A 74 -4.73 -5.85 -5.19
CA ILE A 74 -4.25 -6.60 -4.03
C ILE A 74 -4.73 -5.94 -2.73
N GLU A 75 -5.17 -6.74 -1.76
CA GLU A 75 -5.60 -6.22 -0.46
C GLU A 75 -4.41 -5.70 0.34
N VAL A 76 -4.61 -4.61 1.08
CA VAL A 76 -3.58 -3.96 1.88
C VAL A 76 -4.06 -3.53 3.25
N ASP A 77 -3.12 -3.59 4.20
CA ASP A 77 -3.20 -3.04 5.55
C ASP A 77 -2.28 -1.82 5.69
N ASP A 78 -2.45 -1.06 6.78
CA ASP A 78 -1.66 0.14 7.14
C ASP A 78 -0.11 -0.09 7.30
N ASP A 79 0.41 -1.29 7.02
CA ASP A 79 1.84 -1.63 7.15
C ASP A 79 2.33 -2.61 6.07
N ASP A 80 1.87 -2.43 4.83
CA ASP A 80 2.27 -3.27 3.71
C ASP A 80 3.32 -2.62 2.80
N ILE A 81 4.06 -3.48 2.09
CA ILE A 81 4.91 -3.08 0.98
C ILE A 81 4.44 -3.83 -0.24
N ILE A 82 3.96 -3.07 -1.23
CA ILE A 82 3.53 -3.60 -2.53
C ILE A 82 4.75 -3.58 -3.43
N MET A 83 5.10 -4.71 -4.03
CA MET A 83 6.27 -4.83 -4.89
C MET A 83 6.03 -5.75 -6.08
N ILE A 84 6.78 -5.53 -7.17
CA ILE A 84 6.76 -6.41 -8.33
C ILE A 84 7.98 -7.33 -8.39
N VAL A 85 7.80 -8.50 -8.98
CA VAL A 85 8.93 -9.36 -9.39
C VAL A 85 9.44 -8.88 -10.74
N LYS A 86 10.72 -8.48 -10.80
CA LYS A 86 11.36 -8.02 -12.03
C LYS A 86 11.43 -9.17 -13.07
N PRO A 87 10.85 -8.99 -14.28
CA PRO A 87 11.04 -9.94 -15.39
C PRO A 87 12.40 -9.75 -16.09
N ASP A 88 12.87 -10.78 -16.81
CA ASP A 88 14.20 -10.79 -17.44
C ASP A 88 14.36 -9.77 -18.58
N ALA A 89 13.30 -9.57 -19.38
CA ALA A 89 13.30 -8.66 -20.54
C ALA A 89 13.07 -7.18 -20.16
N TYR A 90 13.19 -6.82 -18.89
CA TYR A 90 13.01 -5.45 -18.43
C TYR A 90 14.03 -5.06 -17.36
N GLU A 91 14.38 -3.79 -17.33
CA GLU A 91 15.12 -3.12 -16.26
C GLU A 91 14.18 -2.32 -15.37
N LEU A 92 14.63 -2.10 -14.13
CA LEU A 92 13.91 -1.26 -13.17
C LEU A 92 14.36 0.20 -13.33
N PRO A 93 13.44 1.17 -13.37
CA PRO A 93 13.81 2.57 -13.25
C PRO A 93 14.50 2.81 -11.91
N VAL A 94 15.48 3.71 -11.92
CA VAL A 94 16.21 4.10 -10.71
C VAL A 94 15.99 5.58 -10.41
N ASN A 95 15.94 5.93 -9.12
CA ASN A 95 15.90 7.32 -8.72
C ASN A 95 17.30 7.98 -8.84
N LYS A 96 17.40 9.27 -8.50
CA LYS A 96 18.65 10.04 -8.52
C LYS A 96 19.80 9.43 -7.69
N ASP A 97 19.48 8.58 -6.72
CA ASP A 97 20.43 7.91 -5.83
C ASP A 97 20.75 6.48 -6.33
N HIS A 98 20.33 6.14 -7.56
CA HIS A 98 20.49 4.83 -8.21
C HIS A 98 19.77 3.68 -7.48
N LEU A 99 18.71 4.01 -6.73
CA LEU A 99 17.88 3.01 -6.08
C LEU A 99 16.76 2.54 -7.03
N PRO A 100 16.59 1.22 -7.26
CA PRO A 100 15.50 0.69 -8.07
C PRO A 100 14.11 1.02 -7.51
N GLN A 101 13.17 1.35 -8.40
CA GLN A 101 11.80 1.75 -8.05
C GLN A 101 10.82 0.64 -8.45
N PHE A 102 10.74 -0.41 -7.61
CA PHE A 102 9.89 -1.60 -7.85
C PHE A 102 8.93 -1.90 -6.69
N PHE A 103 8.81 -0.97 -5.74
CA PHE A 103 7.94 -1.11 -4.59
C PHE A 103 7.31 0.22 -4.16
N TYR A 104 6.19 0.12 -3.45
CA TYR A 104 5.53 1.20 -2.73
C TYR A 104 5.31 0.77 -1.28
N ILE A 105 5.66 1.64 -0.33
CA ILE A 105 5.36 1.41 1.08
C ILE A 105 4.00 2.03 1.39
N HIS A 106 3.04 1.21 1.81
CA HIS A 106 1.75 1.67 2.32
C HIS A 106 1.81 1.72 3.86
N LYS A 107 2.12 2.90 4.37
CA LYS A 107 2.21 3.16 5.81
C LYS A 107 1.57 4.50 6.16
N PRO A 108 0.24 4.63 6.08
CA PRO A 108 -0.46 5.91 6.13
C PRO A 108 -0.17 6.72 7.40
N LYS A 109 0.05 6.03 8.52
CA LYS A 109 0.37 6.64 9.83
C LYS A 109 1.87 6.75 10.11
N GLY A 110 2.72 6.25 9.22
CA GLY A 110 4.16 6.16 9.41
C GLY A 110 4.56 5.13 10.46
N SER A 111 5.86 5.09 10.77
CA SER A 111 6.38 4.22 11.82
C SER A 111 6.11 4.82 13.20
N PRO A 112 5.91 3.99 14.24
CA PRO A 112 5.87 4.48 15.62
C PRO A 112 7.13 5.28 15.96
N GLU A 113 7.00 6.23 16.88
CA GLU A 113 8.13 7.01 17.37
C GLU A 113 9.17 6.10 18.04
N GLN A 114 10.42 6.24 17.62
CA GLN A 114 11.55 5.41 18.04
C GLN A 114 12.82 6.25 18.12
N LYS A 115 13.88 5.70 18.74
CA LYS A 115 15.20 6.35 18.83
C LYS A 115 15.78 6.72 17.46
N TYR A 116 15.50 5.91 16.44
CA TYR A 116 15.93 6.14 15.06
C TYR A 116 14.72 6.36 14.16
N PRO A 117 14.83 7.25 13.17
CA PRO A 117 13.71 7.56 12.29
C PRO A 117 13.34 6.32 11.46
N GLY A 118 12.04 6.02 11.46
CA GLY A 118 11.45 5.02 10.57
C GLY A 118 10.88 5.65 9.30
N VAL A 119 9.95 4.93 8.67
CA VAL A 119 9.19 5.42 7.52
C VAL A 119 8.28 6.56 7.95
N LYS A 120 8.37 7.71 7.26
CA LYS A 120 7.46 8.84 7.45
C LYS A 120 6.03 8.45 7.01
N PRO A 121 4.98 9.10 7.52
CA PRO A 121 3.62 8.89 7.03
C PRO A 121 3.55 8.99 5.50
N THR A 122 3.04 7.94 4.86
CA THR A 122 2.91 7.89 3.39
C THR A 122 1.64 8.56 2.89
N GLY A 123 0.72 8.90 3.81
CA GLY A 123 -0.61 9.40 3.49
C GLY A 123 -1.60 8.28 3.14
N PRO A 124 -2.84 8.63 2.78
CA PRO A 124 -3.85 7.65 2.36
C PRO A 124 -3.37 6.86 1.14
N LEU A 125 -3.98 5.70 0.89
CA LEU A 125 -3.73 4.92 -0.31
C LEU A 125 -3.98 5.78 -1.57
N PRO A 126 -3.03 5.87 -2.52
CA PRO A 126 -3.22 6.64 -3.74
C PRO A 126 -4.23 5.95 -4.67
N GLU A 127 -4.75 6.70 -5.65
CA GLU A 127 -5.69 6.15 -6.64
C GLU A 127 -5.09 5.01 -7.48
N SER A 128 -3.78 5.06 -7.74
CA SER A 128 -3.03 4.05 -8.49
C SER A 128 -1.60 3.95 -7.98
N ILE A 129 -1.05 2.74 -8.01
CA ILE A 129 0.36 2.43 -7.71
C ILE A 129 0.94 1.74 -8.93
N ASP A 130 1.53 2.53 -9.82
CA ASP A 130 1.98 2.04 -11.12
C ASP A 130 3.48 1.71 -11.08
N PHE A 131 3.86 0.67 -11.83
CA PHE A 131 5.24 0.22 -11.93
C PHE A 131 5.71 0.30 -13.40
N PRO A 132 6.46 1.36 -13.76
CA PRO A 132 7.10 1.44 -15.06
C PRO A 132 8.26 0.45 -15.14
N LEU A 133 8.37 -0.26 -16.26
CA LEU A 133 9.48 -1.16 -16.57
C LEU A 133 10.12 -0.76 -17.90
N ILE A 134 11.45 -0.65 -17.91
CA ILE A 134 12.20 -0.24 -19.10
C ILE A 134 12.53 -1.49 -19.93
N PRO A 135 12.04 -1.63 -21.18
CA PRO A 135 12.35 -2.80 -22.00
C PRO A 135 13.85 -2.97 -22.22
N THR A 136 14.35 -4.20 -22.14
CA THR A 136 15.75 -4.55 -22.42
C THR A 136 15.85 -5.91 -23.10
N GLU A 137 17.02 -6.19 -23.69
CA GLU A 137 17.32 -7.53 -24.22
C GLU A 137 17.44 -8.52 -23.06
N SER A 138 16.78 -9.68 -23.20
CA SER A 138 16.86 -10.74 -22.18
C SER A 138 18.28 -11.27 -22.07
N LYS A 139 18.83 -11.25 -20.85
CA LYS A 139 20.13 -11.86 -20.56
C LYS A 139 19.91 -13.35 -20.30
N THR A 140 20.25 -14.18 -21.28
CA THR A 140 20.19 -15.65 -21.15
C THR A 140 21.52 -16.26 -20.71
N ASP A 141 22.59 -15.47 -20.66
CA ASP A 141 23.92 -15.93 -20.29
C ASP A 141 24.28 -15.38 -18.91
N TYR A 142 24.21 -16.25 -17.90
CA TYR A 142 24.68 -15.96 -16.55
C TYR A 142 25.94 -16.77 -16.32
N ASP A 143 27.09 -16.13 -16.50
CA ASP A 143 28.37 -16.74 -16.12
C ASP A 143 28.41 -16.90 -14.60
N VAL A 144 28.42 -18.15 -14.14
CA VAL A 144 28.70 -18.47 -12.73
C VAL A 144 30.22 -18.42 -12.57
N VAL A 145 30.71 -17.29 -12.07
CA VAL A 145 32.14 -17.09 -11.75
C VAL A 145 32.55 -17.81 -10.47
#